data_AF-A0A3M1LST6-F1
#
_entry.id   AF-A0A3M1LST6-F1
#
_cell.length_a   1.000
_cell.length_b   1.000
_cell.length_c   1.000
_cell.angle_alpha   90.00
_cell.angle_beta   90.00
_cell.angle_gamma   90.00
#
_symmetry.space_group_name_H-M   'P 1'
#
loop_
_entity.id
_entity.type
_entity.pdbx_description
1 polymer ?
#
loop_
_entity_poly.entity_id
_entity_poly.type
_entity_poly.pdbx_seq_one_letter_code
_entity_poly.pdbx_strand_id
1 'polypeptide(L)' 'MTRAFLLVLDSVGAGGAPDAAAYGDEGANTLGHIREATGIALPNLARLGLWQAVNLASG' A
#
# COMPACT_ATOMS: atom_id res chain seq x y z
N MET A 1 15.91 -1.28 22.55
CA MET A 1 14.87 -2.28 22.21
C MET A 1 15.56 -3.60 21.92
N THR A 2 15.10 -4.73 22.48
CA THR A 2 15.75 -6.04 22.30
C THR A 2 15.02 -6.99 21.35
N ARG A 3 13.80 -6.62 20.92
CA ARG A 3 12.94 -7.43 20.05
C ARG A 3 12.29 -6.57 18.98
N ALA A 4 12.10 -7.15 17.81
CA ALA A 4 11.32 -6.59 16.71
C ALA A 4 10.31 -7.65 16.24
N PHE A 5 9.13 -7.21 15.82
CA PHE A 5 8.12 -8.04 15.18
C PHE A 5 7.98 -7.57 13.73
N LEU A 6 8.37 -8.41 12.79
CA LEU A 6 8.24 -8.15 11.36
C LEU A 6 7.04 -8.92 10.83
N LEU A 7 6.10 -8.20 10.23
CA LEU A 7 4.96 -8.77 9.53
C LEU A 7 5.07 -8.37 8.06
N VAL A 8 5.14 -9.36 7.17
CA VAL A 8 5.12 -9.16 5.72
C VAL A 8 3.71 -9.48 5.25
N LEU A 9 3.04 -8.49 4.67
CA LEU A 9 1.77 -8.68 3.99
C LEU A 9 2.09 -8.88 2.51
N ASP A 10 2.18 -10.14 2.10
CA ASP A 10 2.62 -10.47 0.76
C ASP A 10 1.71 -9.84 -0.30
N SER A 11 2.32 -9.27 -1.35
CA SER A 11 1.66 -8.54 -2.46
C SER A 11 0.82 -7.28 -2.13
N VAL A 12 0.77 -6.83 -0.87
CA VAL A 12 -0.03 -5.64 -0.48
C VAL A 12 0.69 -4.34 -0.86
N GLY A 13 0.65 -4.00 -2.16
CA GLY A 13 1.26 -2.80 -2.73
C GLY A 13 0.52 -1.50 -2.40
N ALA A 14 1.28 -0.41 -2.25
CA ALA A 14 0.79 0.92 -1.84
C ALA A 14 0.79 1.98 -2.96
N GLY A 15 1.00 1.57 -4.21
CA GLY A 15 1.22 2.42 -5.37
C GLY A 15 2.31 1.84 -6.28
N GLY A 16 2.39 2.32 -7.52
CA GLY A 16 3.40 1.90 -8.49
C GLY A 16 4.77 2.47 -8.13
N ALA A 17 5.83 1.69 -8.33
CA ALA A 17 7.20 2.17 -8.17
C ALA A 17 7.58 3.16 -9.30
N PRO A 18 8.61 4.01 -9.12
CA PRO A 18 9.04 4.96 -10.15
C PRO A 18 9.42 4.32 -11.50
N ASP A 19 9.78 3.05 -11.50
CA ASP A 19 10.16 2.26 -12.67
C ASP A 19 9.05 1.31 -13.15
N ALA A 20 7.82 1.43 -12.67
CA ALA A 20 6.71 0.53 -13.00
C ALA A 20 6.47 0.34 -14.51
N ALA A 21 6.68 1.39 -15.32
CA ALA A 21 6.57 1.31 -16.78
C ALA A 21 7.56 0.32 -17.41
N ALA A 22 8.75 0.14 -16.83
CA ALA A 22 9.74 -0.82 -17.32
C ALA A 22 9.28 -2.29 -17.13
N TYR A 23 8.31 -2.51 -16.25
CA TYR A 23 7.74 -3.83 -15.94
C TYR A 23 6.34 -4.03 -16.53
N GLY A 24 5.80 -3.02 -17.22
CA GLY A 24 4.42 -3.05 -17.73
C GLY A 24 3.36 -2.84 -16.65
N ASP A 25 3.74 -2.33 -15.48
CA ASP A 25 2.87 -2.12 -14.32
C ASP A 25 2.50 -0.63 -14.12
N GLU A 26 2.59 0.18 -15.19
CA GLU A 26 2.20 1.58 -15.13
C GLU A 26 0.76 1.74 -14.61
N GLY A 27 0.58 2.59 -13.59
CA GLY A 27 -0.72 2.78 -12.93
C GLY A 27 -1.11 1.71 -11.90
N ALA A 28 -0.26 0.72 -11.60
CA ALA A 28 -0.57 -0.28 -10.58
C ALA A 28 -0.73 0.35 -9.18
N ASN A 29 -1.84 0.05 -8.50
CA ASN A 29 -2.08 0.49 -7.12
C ASN A 29 -3.00 -0.49 -6.38
N THR A 30 -2.43 -1.54 -5.79
CA THR A 30 -3.20 -2.62 -5.14
C THR A 30 -4.13 -2.12 -4.04
N LEU A 31 -3.59 -1.44 -3.02
CA LEU A 31 -4.41 -0.92 -1.91
C LEU A 31 -5.41 0.16 -2.35
N GLY A 32 -5.01 1.04 -3.26
CA GLY A 32 -5.87 2.08 -3.82
C GLY A 32 -7.08 1.49 -4.54
N HIS A 33 -6.85 0.62 -5.53
CA HIS A 33 -7.90 -0.01 -6.32
C HIS A 33 -8.80 -0.93 -5.49
N ILE A 34 -8.25 -1.70 -4.54
CA ILE A 34 -9.08 -2.53 -3.64
C ILE A 34 -10.00 -1.65 -2.80
N ARG A 35 -9.49 -0.55 -2.23
CA ARG A 35 -10.30 0.36 -1.43
C ARG A 35 -11.39 1.02 -2.26
N GLU A 36 -11.07 1.47 -3.47
CA GLU A 36 -12.06 2.04 -4.40
C GLU A 36 -13.16 1.04 -4.74
N ALA A 37 -12.79 -0.20 -5.10
CA ALA A 37 -13.74 -1.21 -5.52
C ALA A 37 -14.62 -1.75 -4.38
N THR A 38 -14.08 -1.84 -3.15
CA THR A 38 -14.75 -2.56 -2.05
C THR A 38 -15.23 -1.67 -0.91
N GLY A 39 -14.66 -0.47 -0.76
CA GLY A 39 -14.88 0.35 0.44
C GLY A 39 -14.31 -0.25 1.73
N ILE A 40 -13.34 -1.18 1.65
CA ILE A 40 -12.81 -1.88 2.82
C ILE A 40 -12.36 -0.93 3.94
N ALA A 41 -12.81 -1.23 5.17
CA ALA A 41 -12.42 -0.50 6.37
C ALA A 41 -11.23 -1.17 7.06
N LEU A 42 -10.11 -0.45 7.17
CA LEU A 42 -8.89 -0.91 7.87
C LEU A 42 -8.53 0.02 9.05
N PRO A 43 -9.42 0.17 10.06
CA PRO A 43 -9.29 1.22 11.07
C PRO A 43 -8.00 1.13 11.90
N ASN A 44 -7.52 -0.09 12.18
CA ASN A 44 -6.29 -0.29 12.94
C ASN A 44 -5.05 0.14 12.15
N LEU A 45 -4.96 -0.26 10.88
CA LEU A 45 -3.83 0.12 10.02
C LEU A 45 -3.89 1.61 9.64
N ALA A 46 -5.09 2.16 9.45
CA ALA A 46 -5.29 3.59 9.25
C ALA A 46 -4.74 4.41 10.42
N ARG A 47 -5.02 4.01 11.66
CA ARG A 47 -4.46 4.65 12.88
C ARG A 47 -2.94 4.52 12.98
N LEU A 48 -2.36 3.48 12.39
CA LEU A 48 -0.92 3.28 12.30
C LEU A 48 -0.26 4.06 11.15
N GLY A 49 -1.03 4.77 10.33
CA GLY A 49 -0.49 5.61 9.26
C GLY A 49 -0.57 5.02 7.84
N LEU A 50 -1.29 3.91 7.64
CA LEU A 50 -1.35 3.22 6.34
C LEU A 50 -1.75 4.17 5.19
N TRP A 51 -2.82 4.93 5.36
CA TRP A 51 -3.34 5.77 4.28
C TRP A 51 -2.45 6.97 3.98
N GLN A 52 -1.72 7.48 4.97
CA GLN A 52 -0.72 8.52 4.77
C GLN A 52 0.44 7.98 3.93
N ALA A 53 0.91 6.77 4.20
CA ALA A 53 1.97 6.12 3.41
C ALA A 53 1.51 5.84 1.97
N VAL A 54 0.30 5.31 1.77
CA VAL A 54 -0.28 5.08 0.43
C VAL A 54 -0.41 6.38 -0.36
N ASN A 55 -0.92 7.45 0.26
CA ASN A 55 -1.06 8.75 -0.41
C ASN A 55 0.29 9.37 -0.82
N LEU A 56 1.35 9.14 -0.03
CA LEU A 56 2.70 9.59 -0.37
C LEU A 56 3.33 8.77 -1.50
N ALA A 57 2.99 7.49 -1.60
CA ALA A 57 3.52 6.59 -2.63
C ALA A 57 2.76 6.64 -3.96
N SER A 58 1.52 7.15 -3.95
CA SER A 58 0.59 7.16 -5.10
C SER A 58 0.47 8.52 -5.79
N GLY A 59 1.50 9.37 -5.69
CA GLY A 59 1.54 10.72 -6.29
C GLY A 59 2.48 10.84 -7.46
#